data_AF-A0A2E4CWV7-F1
#
_entry.id   AF-A0A2E4CWV7-F1
#
_cell.length_a   1.000
_cell.length_b   1.000
_cell.length_c   1.000
_cell.angle_alpha   90.00
_cell.angle_beta   90.00
_cell.angle_gamma   90.00
#
_symmetry.space_group_name_H-M   'P 1'
#
loop_
_entity.id
_entity.type
_entity.pdbx_description
1 polymer ?
#
loop_
_entity_poly.entity_id
_entity_poly.type
_entity_poly.pdbx_seq_one_letter_code
_entity_poly.pdbx_strand_id
1 'polypeptide(L)'
;MPNSNITNSAVENFTMRRFRRIRPSFDFEEDSDEGGLKKFCEALLEQVLADPRATKPDDSWVRITESLPSKITVSCNFYCESSARIQRELTEDILLMGRARGAECNLSFHEPRQRRQL
;
A
#
# COMPACT_ATOMS: atom_id res chain seq x y z
N MET A 1 4.91 -2.81 -33.88
CA MET A 1 5.20 -1.38 -33.63
C MET A 1 6.19 -0.91 -34.67
N PRO A 2 5.87 0.09 -35.50
CA PRO A 2 6.87 0.70 -36.38
C PRO A 2 7.91 1.44 -35.53
N ASN A 3 9.18 1.41 -35.96
CA ASN A 3 10.28 2.03 -35.21
C ASN A 3 10.09 3.55 -35.05
N SER A 4 9.34 4.21 -35.94
CA SER A 4 8.94 5.61 -35.82
C SER A 4 8.19 5.93 -34.53
N ASN A 5 7.48 4.95 -33.96
CA ASN A 5 6.79 5.15 -32.68
C ASN A 5 7.77 5.18 -31.50
N ILE A 6 8.89 4.46 -31.58
CA ILE A 6 9.92 4.44 -30.52
C ILE A 6 10.66 5.78 -30.47
N THR A 7 10.87 6.45 -31.61
CA THR A 7 11.52 7.76 -31.67
C THR A 7 10.60 8.91 -31.28
N ASN A 8 9.29 8.74 -31.43
CA ASN A 8 8.30 9.81 -31.26
C ASN A 8 7.53 9.72 -29.93
N SER A 9 7.82 8.73 -29.09
CA SER A 9 7.16 8.56 -27.79
C SER A 9 8.14 8.17 -26.70
N ALA A 10 7.82 8.50 -25.45
CA ALA A 10 8.58 8.03 -24.30
C ALA A 10 8.40 6.51 -24.15
N VAL A 11 9.51 5.78 -24.03
CA VAL A 11 9.50 4.32 -23.89
C VAL A 11 10.05 3.94 -22.52
N GLU A 12 9.23 3.27 -21.72
CA GLU A 12 9.63 2.70 -20.43
C GLU A 12 10.07 1.24 -20.58
N ASN A 13 11.25 0.90 -20.07
CA ASN A 13 11.76 -0.48 -20.06
C ASN A 13 11.72 -1.08 -18.65
N PHE A 14 10.65 -1.82 -18.34
CA PHE A 14 10.45 -2.44 -17.03
C PHE A 14 11.41 -3.60 -16.71
N THR A 15 12.14 -4.12 -17.69
CA THR A 15 13.14 -5.18 -17.48
C THR A 15 14.41 -4.63 -16.85
N MET A 16 14.74 -3.35 -17.10
CA MET A 16 15.95 -2.70 -16.56
C MET A 16 15.76 -2.10 -15.16
N ARG A 17 14.59 -2.24 -14.54
CA ARG A 17 14.35 -1.69 -13.20
C ARG A 17 15.21 -2.41 -12.14
N ARG A 18 15.72 -1.66 -11.17
CA ARG A 18 16.48 -2.18 -10.03
C ARG A 18 15.59 -2.54 -8.83
N PHE A 19 14.40 -1.94 -8.78
CA PHE A 19 13.44 -2.12 -7.71
C PHE A 19 12.02 -2.13 -8.29
N ARG A 20 11.08 -2.65 -7.51
CA ARG A 20 9.65 -2.69 -7.81
C ARG A 20 8.91 -1.99 -6.69
N ARG A 21 7.87 -1.23 -7.04
CA ARG A 21 7.04 -0.49 -6.10
C ARG A 21 5.77 -1.28 -5.78
N ILE A 22 5.40 -1.34 -4.51
CA ILE A 22 4.19 -1.97 -3.99
C ILE A 22 3.36 -0.89 -3.30
N ARG A 23 2.09 -0.73 -3.69
CA ARG A 23 1.20 0.31 -3.17
C ARG A 23 -0.16 -0.26 -2.76
N PRO A 24 -0.23 -1.00 -1.64
CA PRO A 24 -1.51 -1.37 -1.07
C PRO A 24 -2.17 -0.16 -0.40
N SER A 25 -3.49 -0.17 -0.36
CA SER A 25 -4.30 0.79 0.38
C SER A 25 -5.25 0.05 1.30
N PHE A 26 -5.48 0.60 2.48
CA PHE A 26 -6.40 0.07 3.48
C PHE A 26 -7.46 1.13 3.76
N ASP A 27 -8.72 0.75 3.60
CA ASP A 27 -9.85 1.62 3.89
C ASP A 27 -10.42 1.20 5.24
N PHE A 28 -10.53 2.15 6.16
CA PHE A 28 -11.10 1.97 7.50
C PHE A 28 -12.39 2.77 7.64
N GLU A 29 -13.25 2.39 8.58
CA GLU A 29 -14.48 3.13 8.89
C GLU A 29 -14.19 4.55 9.40
N GLU A 30 -15.13 5.48 9.19
CA GLU A 30 -15.00 6.87 9.66
C GLU A 30 -14.81 6.98 11.17
N ASP A 31 -15.49 6.13 11.94
CA ASP A 31 -15.46 6.13 13.42
C ASP A 31 -14.15 5.52 13.99
N SER A 32 -13.14 5.29 13.15
CA SER A 32 -11.86 4.74 13.57
C SER A 32 -11.10 5.70 14.47
N ASP A 33 -10.54 5.17 15.56
CA ASP A 33 -9.74 5.96 16.51
C ASP A 33 -8.47 6.52 15.86
N GLU A 34 -8.22 7.83 16.03
CA GLU A 34 -7.05 8.52 15.49
C GLU A 34 -5.74 7.92 16.05
N GLY A 35 -5.73 7.54 17.33
CA GLY A 35 -4.60 6.90 17.98
C GLY A 35 -4.31 5.52 17.39
N GLY A 36 -5.36 4.72 17.18
CA GLY A 36 -5.31 3.43 16.49
C GLY A 36 -4.77 3.54 15.06
N LEU A 37 -5.25 4.52 14.28
CA LEU A 37 -4.79 4.74 12.90
C LEU A 37 -3.32 5.13 12.81
N LYS A 38 -2.84 6.00 13.71
CA LYS A 38 -1.42 6.38 13.77
C LYS A 38 -0.54 5.19 14.14
N LYS A 39 -0.93 4.43 15.18
CA LYS A 39 -0.24 3.20 15.57
C LYS A 39 -0.19 2.17 14.46
N PHE A 40 -1.29 2.00 13.71
CA PHE A 40 -1.34 1.13 12.55
C PHE A 40 -0.32 1.56 11.49
N CYS A 41 -0.24 2.85 11.16
CA CYS A 41 0.71 3.35 10.17
C CYS A 41 2.17 3.09 10.58
N GLU A 42 2.52 3.39 11.84
CA GLU A 42 3.86 3.19 12.38
C GLU A 42 4.23 1.70 12.45
N ALA A 43 3.36 0.87 13.04
CA ALA A 43 3.62 -0.56 13.22
C ALA A 43 3.70 -1.31 11.89
N LEU A 44 2.84 -0.97 10.93
CA LEU A 44 2.89 -1.58 9.60
C LEU A 44 4.17 -1.18 8.85
N LEU A 45 4.57 0.09 8.93
CA LEU A 45 5.82 0.56 8.32
C LEU A 45 7.04 -0.16 8.92
N GLU A 46 7.15 -0.21 10.25
CA GLU A 46 8.27 -0.86 10.93
C GLU A 46 8.36 -2.35 10.58
N GLN A 47 7.23 -3.06 10.58
CA GLN A 47 7.20 -4.49 10.28
C GLN A 47 7.61 -4.80 8.83
N VAL A 48 7.14 -3.99 7.87
CA VAL A 48 7.50 -4.21 6.46
C VAL A 48 8.96 -3.86 6.20
N LEU A 49 9.49 -2.82 6.86
CA LEU A 49 10.91 -2.45 6.74
C LEU A 49 11.85 -3.44 7.43
N ALA A 50 11.37 -4.22 8.40
CA ALA A 50 12.12 -5.29 9.02
C ALA A 50 12.30 -6.53 8.09
N ASP A 51 11.50 -6.66 7.02
CA ASP A 51 11.63 -7.75 6.07
C ASP A 51 12.87 -7.56 5.18
N PRO A 52 13.76 -8.57 5.05
CA PRO A 52 14.98 -8.47 4.24
C PRO A 52 14.72 -8.23 2.74
N ARG A 53 13.50 -8.48 2.25
CA ARG A 53 13.09 -8.28 0.85
C ARG A 53 12.71 -6.83 0.57
N ALA A 54 12.43 -6.04 1.62
CA ALA A 54 12.10 -4.63 1.50
C ALA A 54 13.36 -3.81 1.20
N THR A 55 13.19 -2.75 0.41
CA THR A 55 14.28 -1.87 -0.04
C THR A 55 13.85 -0.41 0.06
N LYS A 56 14.80 0.51 -0.02
CA LYS A 56 14.54 1.97 0.03
C LYS A 56 13.72 2.37 1.27
N PRO A 57 14.26 2.18 2.48
CA PRO A 57 13.55 2.50 3.71
C PRO A 57 13.15 3.97 3.78
N ASP A 58 14.01 4.88 3.31
CA ASP A 58 13.78 6.32 3.34
C ASP A 58 12.64 6.78 2.40
N ASP A 59 12.40 6.05 1.30
CA ASP A 59 11.32 6.35 0.36
C ASP A 59 10.01 5.61 0.69
N SER A 60 10.07 4.66 1.64
CA SER A 60 8.94 3.82 2.03
C SER A 60 8.13 4.48 3.14
N TRP A 61 6.81 4.46 3.03
CA TRP A 61 5.94 5.14 3.99
C TRP A 61 4.56 4.52 4.05
N VAL A 62 3.90 4.71 5.19
CA VAL A 62 2.47 4.43 5.40
C VAL A 62 1.84 5.70 5.95
N ARG A 63 0.83 6.24 5.27
CA ARG A 63 0.19 7.50 5.65
C ARG A 63 -1.30 7.50 5.33
N ILE A 64 -2.06 8.21 6.16
CA ILE A 64 -3.45 8.57 5.85
C ILE A 64 -3.43 9.56 4.69
N THR A 65 -4.06 9.23 3.57
CA THR A 65 -4.06 10.06 2.36
C THR A 65 -5.39 10.73 2.09
N GLU A 66 -6.50 10.09 2.45
CA GLU A 66 -7.84 10.61 2.19
C GLU A 66 -8.75 10.35 3.39
N SER A 67 -9.63 11.31 3.66
CA SER A 67 -10.69 11.18 4.66
C SER A 67 -12.00 11.52 3.96
N LEU A 68 -12.84 10.52 3.77
CA LEU A 68 -14.19 10.68 3.24
C LEU A 68 -15.23 10.51 4.37
N PRO A 69 -16.45 11.04 4.23
CA PRO A 69 -17.53 10.95 5.23
C PRO A 69 -18.07 9.53 5.50
N SER A 70 -17.36 8.50 5.10
CA SER A 70 -17.72 7.12 5.34
C SER A 70 -16.50 6.24 5.54
N LYS A 71 -15.30 6.74 5.19
CA LYS A 71 -14.08 5.95 5.23
C LYS A 71 -12.83 6.82 5.33
N ILE A 72 -11.81 6.27 5.95
CA ILE A 72 -10.46 6.84 6.02
C ILE A 72 -9.54 5.92 5.22
N THR A 73 -8.81 6.48 4.25
CA THR A 73 -7.90 5.74 3.37
C THR A 73 -6.47 5.88 3.87
N VAL A 74 -5.85 4.77 4.24
CA VAL A 74 -4.42 4.66 4.52
C VAL A 74 -3.71 4.10 3.29
N SER A 75 -2.88 4.91 2.67
CA SER A 75 -2.04 4.47 1.55
C SER A 75 -0.66 4.05 2.04
N CYS A 76 -0.13 3.01 1.42
CA CYS A 76 1.21 2.55 1.65
C CYS A 76 2.06 2.70 0.39
N ASN A 77 3.35 2.91 0.59
CA ASN A 77 4.35 2.92 -0.46
C ASN A 77 5.57 2.15 0.00
N PHE A 78 5.83 1.02 -0.64
CA PHE A 78 6.97 0.15 -0.34
C PHE A 78 7.73 -0.18 -1.61
N TYR A 79 8.98 -0.61 -1.44
CA TYR A 79 9.81 -1.08 -2.54
C TYR A 79 10.42 -2.44 -2.23
N CYS A 80 10.57 -3.28 -3.25
CA CYS A 80 11.31 -4.53 -3.16
C CYS A 80 12.30 -4.68 -4.32
N GLU A 81 13.17 -5.67 -4.22
CA GLU A 81 14.09 -6.05 -5.28
C GLU A 81 13.36 -6.33 -6.62
N SER A 82 14.06 -6.19 -7.75
CA SER A 82 13.53 -6.40 -9.09
C SER A 82 13.20 -7.88 -9.42
N SER A 83 12.32 -8.50 -8.65
CA SER A 83 11.82 -9.86 -8.88
C SER A 83 10.30 -9.89 -8.83
N ALA A 84 9.67 -10.43 -9.88
CA ALA A 84 8.21 -10.58 -9.94
C ALA A 84 7.69 -11.62 -8.94
N ARG A 85 8.53 -12.57 -8.52
CA ARG A 85 8.18 -13.55 -7.49
C ARG A 85 8.17 -12.87 -6.11
N ILE A 86 9.26 -12.19 -5.76
CA ILE A 86 9.40 -11.46 -4.49
C ILE A 86 8.30 -10.41 -4.36
N GLN A 87 8.00 -9.66 -5.43
CA GLN A 87 6.93 -8.68 -5.41
C GLN A 87 5.58 -9.30 -5.03
N ARG A 88 5.22 -10.45 -5.61
CA ARG A 88 3.94 -11.11 -5.33
C ARG A 88 3.87 -11.62 -3.89
N GLU A 89 4.90 -12.33 -3.45
CA GLU A 89 5.00 -12.86 -2.08
C GLU A 89 4.92 -11.72 -1.05
N LEU A 90 5.75 -10.69 -1.21
CA LEU A 90 5.76 -9.55 -0.28
C LEU A 90 4.44 -8.76 -0.32
N THR A 91 3.78 -8.66 -1.48
CA THR A 91 2.47 -7.99 -1.56
C THR A 91 1.42 -8.75 -0.76
N GLU A 92 1.39 -10.08 -0.88
CA GLU A 92 0.48 -10.95 -0.11
C GLU A 92 0.77 -10.81 1.39
N ASP A 93 2.04 -10.89 1.78
CA ASP A 93 2.47 -10.75 3.17
C ASP A 93 2.08 -9.38 3.75
N ILE A 94 2.28 -8.28 3.03
CA ILE A 94 1.87 -6.93 3.47
C ILE A 94 0.35 -6.85 3.68
N LEU A 95 -0.46 -7.48 2.83
CA LEU A 95 -1.92 -7.48 2.99
C LEU A 95 -2.35 -8.26 4.24
N LEU A 96 -1.72 -9.40 4.51
CA LEU A 96 -1.97 -10.20 5.72
C LEU A 96 -1.50 -9.47 6.98
N MET A 97 -0.32 -8.84 6.94
CA MET A 97 0.21 -8.01 8.03
C MET A 97 -0.72 -6.82 8.31
N GLY A 98 -1.18 -6.12 7.27
CA GLY A 98 -2.13 -5.02 7.41
C GLY A 98 -3.44 -5.47 8.06
N ARG A 99 -3.97 -6.63 7.67
CA ARG A 99 -5.16 -7.19 8.32
C ARG A 99 -4.94 -7.48 9.81
N ALA A 100 -3.82 -8.11 10.15
CA ALA A 100 -3.48 -8.44 11.53
C ALA A 100 -3.31 -7.18 12.39
N ARG A 101 -2.58 -6.16 11.89
CA ARG A 101 -2.39 -4.88 12.59
C ARG A 101 -3.67 -4.07 12.73
N GLY A 102 -4.55 -4.12 11.73
CA GLY A 102 -5.88 -3.53 11.83
C GLY A 102 -6.66 -4.11 13.02
N ALA A 103 -6.65 -5.44 13.17
CA ALA A 103 -7.30 -6.11 14.29
C ALA A 103 -6.65 -5.77 15.65
N GLU A 104 -5.32 -5.75 15.74
CA GLU A 104 -4.61 -5.39 16.97
C GLU A 104 -4.86 -3.94 17.41
N CYS A 105 -5.03 -3.03 16.45
CA CYS A 105 -5.35 -1.63 16.71
C CYS A 105 -6.85 -1.39 16.96
N ASN A 106 -7.67 -2.45 17.03
CA ASN A 106 -9.14 -2.39 17.12
C ASN A 106 -9.78 -1.52 16.02
N LEU A 107 -9.21 -1.53 14.81
CA LEU A 107 -9.73 -0.81 13.66
C LEU A 107 -10.66 -1.71 12.84
N SER A 108 -11.78 -1.15 12.40
CA SER A 108 -12.70 -1.81 11.48
C SER A 108 -12.38 -1.41 10.03
N PHE A 109 -12.21 -2.42 9.17
CA PHE A 109 -12.09 -2.19 7.74
C PHE A 109 -13.42 -1.70 7.17
N HIS A 110 -13.35 -0.75 6.25
CA HIS A 110 -14.53 -0.16 5.65
C HIS A 110 -15.26 -1.18 4.77
N GLU A 111 -16.56 -1.35 5.02
CA GLU A 111 -17.43 -2.10 4.13
C GLU A 111 -18.29 -1.13 3.29
N PRO A 112 -18.28 -1.25 1.94
CA PRO A 112 -19.09 -0.38 1.09
C PRO A 112 -20.58 -0.53 1.41
N ARG A 113 -21.20 0.50 2.00
CA ARG A 113 -22.63 0.50 2.30
C ARG A 113 -23.42 1.14 1.16
N GLN A 114 -24.46 0.48 0.69
CA GLN A 114 -25.44 1.12 -0.17
C GLN A 114 -26.31 2.06 0.67
N ARG A 115 -26.22 3.37 0.42
CA ARG A 115 -27.24 4.32 0.90
C ARG A 115 -28.52 4.04 0.11
N ARG A 116 -29.48 3.36 0.74
CA ARG A 116 -30.85 3.27 0.21
C ARG A 116 -31.43 4.69 0.20
N GLN A 117 -31.66 5.24 -1.00
CA GLN A 117 -32.41 6.48 -1.14
C GLN A 117 -33.85 6.20 -0.71
N LEU A 118 -34.33 6.92 0.30
CA LEU A 118 -35.73 6.91 0.75
C LEU A 118 -36.53 7.90 -0.08
#